data_AF-M1JF80-F1
#
_entry.id   AF-M1JF80-F1
#
_cell.length_a   1.000
_cell.length_b   1.000
_cell.length_c   1.000
_cell.angle_alpha   90.00
_cell.angle_beta   90.00
_cell.angle_gamma   90.00
#
_symmetry.space_group_name_H-M   'P 1'
#
loop_
_entity.id
_entity.type
_entity.pdbx_description
1 polymer ?
#
loop_
_entity_poly.entity_id
_entity_poly.type
_entity_poly.pdbx_seq_one_letter_code
_entity_poly.pdbx_strand_id
1 'polypeptide(L)'
;MIKKAIPGKSTFFKWYYWRNPEDVAFISDAGHVGQLRKYLVNCGDCRVYLCDLPRSVNTKSKVIPQIIQTLEILKNGMMISAMYGGRGLQPKCSMPAHIFICASFIPDTKLLSPDRWYIYCVDNTDVQKPMRLMHDHKSK
;
A
#
# COMPACT_ATOMS: atom_id res chain seq x y z
N MET A 1 3.83 -7.44 -20.93
CA MET A 1 5.26 -7.66 -20.66
C MET A 1 5.50 -7.61 -19.16
N ILE A 2 6.05 -8.66 -18.56
CA ILE A 2 6.43 -8.67 -17.13
C ILE A 2 7.80 -7.99 -17.03
N LYS A 3 7.88 -6.80 -16.42
CA LYS A 3 9.16 -6.15 -16.14
C LYS A 3 9.94 -6.98 -15.12
N LYS A 4 11.24 -7.18 -15.36
CA LYS A 4 12.17 -7.90 -14.48
C LYS A 4 12.10 -7.31 -13.06
N ALA A 5 11.92 -8.15 -12.04
CA ALA A 5 11.85 -7.68 -10.66
C ALA A 5 13.18 -7.03 -10.23
N ILE A 6 13.14 -5.75 -9.87
CA ILE A 6 14.31 -5.01 -9.40
C ILE A 6 14.49 -5.24 -7.89
N PRO A 7 15.64 -5.81 -7.45
CA PRO A 7 15.95 -5.97 -6.04
C PRO A 7 16.19 -4.60 -5.39
N GLY A 8 15.69 -4.39 -4.18
CA GLY A 8 15.93 -3.15 -3.41
C GLY A 8 14.69 -2.56 -2.75
N LYS A 9 13.54 -2.58 -3.42
CA LYS A 9 12.27 -2.03 -2.88
C LYS A 9 11.85 -2.69 -1.57
N SER A 10 11.71 -4.01 -1.57
CA SER A 10 11.39 -4.78 -0.36
C SER A 10 12.48 -4.69 0.70
N THR A 11 13.76 -4.59 0.30
CA THR A 11 14.89 -4.41 1.24
C THR A 11 14.81 -3.06 1.94
N PHE A 12 14.50 -1.99 1.21
CA PHE A 12 14.32 -0.66 1.75
C PHE A 12 13.14 -0.60 2.72
N PHE A 13 11.98 -1.16 2.36
CA PHE A 13 10.81 -1.18 3.26
C PHE A 13 11.12 -1.89 4.58
N LYS A 14 11.79 -3.03 4.50
CA LYS A 14 12.22 -3.79 5.67
C LYS A 14 13.19 -2.98 6.54
N TRP A 15 14.23 -2.39 5.94
CA TRP A 15 15.18 -1.53 6.63
C TRP A 15 14.48 -0.34 7.32
N TYR A 16 13.54 0.32 6.63
CA TYR A 16 12.81 1.48 7.16
C TYR A 16 11.90 1.09 8.33
N TYR A 17 11.19 -0.03 8.22
CA TYR A 17 10.36 -0.58 9.28
C TYR A 17 11.18 -0.89 10.54
N TRP A 18 12.30 -1.62 10.40
CA TRP A 18 13.16 -1.94 11.55
C TRP A 18 13.79 -0.72 12.22
N ARG A 19 13.92 0.39 11.49
CA ARG A 19 14.45 1.64 12.04
C ARG A 19 13.41 2.47 12.78
N ASN A 20 12.12 2.26 12.51
CA ASN A 20 11.01 3.07 13.05
C ASN A 20 9.79 2.18 13.41
N PRO A 21 9.94 1.11 14.21
CA PRO A 21 8.88 0.12 14.41
C PRO A 21 7.63 0.66 15.12
N GLU A 22 7.75 1.75 15.86
CA GLU A 22 6.64 2.44 16.54
C GLU A 22 5.78 3.32 15.62
N ASP A 23 6.31 3.72 14.47
CA ASP A 23 5.67 4.71 13.58
C ASP A 23 5.31 4.13 12.19
N VAL A 24 5.73 2.88 11.94
CA VAL A 24 5.59 2.22 10.65
C VAL A 24 4.81 0.92 10.78
N ALA A 25 3.74 0.79 10.02
CA ALA A 25 3.03 -0.48 9.84
C ALA A 25 3.50 -1.17 8.56
N PHE A 26 3.80 -2.46 8.63
CA PHE A 26 4.14 -3.28 7.47
C PHE A 26 2.96 -4.19 7.09
N ILE A 27 2.36 -3.90 5.95
CA ILE A 27 1.21 -4.61 5.39
C ILE A 27 1.72 -5.72 4.48
N SER A 28 1.64 -6.95 4.97
CA SER A 28 1.85 -8.15 4.17
C SER A 28 0.52 -8.71 3.65
N ASP A 29 0.60 -9.79 2.86
CA ASP A 29 -0.57 -10.56 2.41
C ASP A 29 -1.37 -11.09 3.62
N ALA A 30 -2.37 -10.32 4.02
CA ALA A 30 -3.38 -10.75 4.98
C ALA A 30 -4.42 -11.52 4.18
N GLY A 31 -4.42 -12.85 4.29
CA GLY A 31 -5.18 -13.76 3.43
C GLY A 31 -6.67 -13.42 3.25
N HIS A 32 -7.30 -12.66 4.17
CA HIS A 32 -8.61 -12.05 3.96
C HIS A 32 -8.70 -10.58 4.43
N VAL A 33 -9.50 -9.76 3.74
CA VAL A 33 -9.73 -8.32 3.99
C VAL A 33 -10.07 -7.98 5.44
N GLY A 34 -10.89 -8.81 6.07
CA GLY A 34 -11.29 -8.61 7.48
C GLY A 34 -10.09 -8.66 8.42
N GLN A 35 -9.11 -9.53 8.14
CA GLN A 35 -7.87 -9.61 8.91
C GLN A 35 -7.00 -8.37 8.68
N LEU A 36 -6.93 -7.88 7.44
CA LEU A 36 -6.22 -6.63 7.13
C LEU A 36 -6.80 -5.43 7.87
N ARG A 37 -8.13 -5.24 7.82
CA ARG A 37 -8.79 -4.13 8.52
C ARG A 37 -8.61 -4.22 10.04
N LYS A 38 -8.72 -5.44 10.60
CA LYS A 38 -8.44 -5.67 12.02
C LYS A 38 -6.99 -5.36 12.38
N TYR A 39 -6.04 -5.78 11.56
CA TYR A 39 -4.62 -5.47 11.74
C TYR A 39 -4.38 -3.96 11.75
N LEU A 40 -4.89 -3.24 10.75
CA LEU A 40 -4.71 -1.79 10.63
C LEU A 40 -5.32 -1.01 11.80
N VAL A 41 -6.49 -1.42 12.29
CA VAL A 41 -7.09 -0.83 13.50
C VAL A 41 -6.23 -1.11 14.74
N ASN A 42 -5.62 -2.29 14.82
CA ASN A 42 -4.77 -2.67 15.95
C ASN A 42 -3.35 -2.07 15.90
N CYS A 43 -2.86 -1.66 14.72
CA CYS A 43 -1.59 -0.96 14.58
C CYS A 43 -1.55 0.37 15.33
N GLY A 44 -2.72 0.97 15.60
CA GLY A 44 -2.79 2.29 16.23
C GLY A 44 -2.35 3.41 15.28
N ASP A 45 -1.82 4.49 15.86
CA ASP A 45 -1.45 5.72 15.15
C ASP A 45 -0.08 5.59 14.46
N CYS A 46 0.01 4.84 13.36
CA CYS A 46 1.21 4.85 12.51
C CYS A 46 1.17 6.04 11.54
N ARG A 47 2.31 6.68 11.28
CA ARG A 47 2.41 7.71 10.23
C ARG A 47 2.74 7.13 8.87
N VAL A 48 3.37 5.96 8.81
CA VAL A 48 3.78 5.33 7.55
C VAL A 48 3.24 3.91 7.45
N TYR A 49 2.66 3.58 6.30
CA TYR A 49 2.17 2.24 5.97
C TYR A 49 2.90 1.74 4.73
N LEU A 50 3.61 0.62 4.87
CA LEU A 50 4.39 -0.01 3.82
C LEU A 50 3.69 -1.28 3.35
N CYS A 51 3.29 -1.35 2.09
CA CYS A 51 2.65 -2.52 1.51
C CYS A 51 3.51 -3.11 0.39
N ASP A 52 3.97 -4.35 0.57
CA ASP A 52 4.71 -5.09 -0.47
C ASP A 52 3.77 -6.14 -1.09
N LEU A 53 3.31 -5.89 -2.32
CA LEU A 53 2.40 -6.79 -3.00
C LEU A 53 3.14 -8.06 -3.46
N PRO A 54 2.61 -9.26 -3.17
CA PRO A 54 3.26 -10.51 -3.53
C PRO A 54 3.49 -10.62 -5.04
N ARG A 55 4.57 -11.29 -5.45
CA ARG A 55 4.89 -11.47 -6.88
C ARG A 55 4.09 -12.58 -7.54
N SER A 56 3.66 -13.55 -6.74
CA SER A 56 2.99 -14.78 -7.17
C SER A 56 1.47 -14.67 -7.16
N VAL A 57 0.90 -13.46 -7.18
CA VAL A 57 -0.54 -13.32 -7.02
C VAL A 57 -1.23 -13.93 -8.23
N ASN A 58 -2.13 -14.89 -7.95
CA ASN A 58 -3.09 -15.34 -8.94
C ASN A 58 -3.91 -14.11 -9.38
N THR A 59 -3.77 -13.71 -10.64
CA THR A 59 -4.45 -12.53 -11.21
C THR A 59 -5.98 -12.63 -11.17
N LYS A 60 -6.53 -13.84 -10.91
CA LYS A 60 -7.95 -14.06 -10.67
C LYS A 60 -8.38 -13.87 -9.21
N SER A 61 -7.44 -13.66 -8.28
CA SER A 61 -7.77 -13.47 -6.87
C SER A 61 -8.29 -12.05 -6.62
N LYS A 62 -9.29 -11.92 -5.75
CA LYS A 62 -9.83 -10.61 -5.34
C LYS A 62 -8.94 -9.90 -4.30
N VAL A 63 -7.80 -10.49 -3.93
CA VAL A 63 -6.96 -10.03 -2.82
C VAL A 63 -6.37 -8.66 -3.09
N ILE A 64 -5.73 -8.45 -4.25
CA ILE A 64 -5.12 -7.15 -4.59
C ILE A 64 -6.18 -6.02 -4.63
N PRO A 65 -7.31 -6.15 -5.35
CA PRO A 65 -8.35 -5.13 -5.34
C PRO A 65 -8.85 -4.77 -3.94
N GLN A 66 -8.99 -5.78 -3.07
CA GLN A 66 -9.46 -5.57 -1.71
C GLN A 66 -8.43 -4.88 -0.81
N ILE A 67 -7.14 -5.20 -0.98
CA ILE A 67 -6.04 -4.48 -0.32
C ILE A 67 -6.08 -3.03 -0.76
N ILE A 68 -6.10 -2.75 -2.07
CA ILE A 68 -6.14 -1.39 -2.63
C ILE A 68 -7.32 -0.59 -2.07
N GLN A 69 -8.53 -1.17 -2.09
CA GLN A 69 -9.72 -0.50 -1.54
C GLN A 69 -9.56 -0.18 -0.04
N THR A 70 -8.93 -1.08 0.72
CA THR A 70 -8.69 -0.86 2.15
C THR A 70 -7.67 0.25 2.40
N LEU A 71 -6.63 0.33 1.56
CA LEU A 71 -5.63 1.41 1.62
C LEU A 71 -6.21 2.77 1.18
N GLU A 72 -7.12 2.79 0.22
CA GLU A 72 -7.88 4.00 -0.15
C GLU A 72 -8.73 4.52 1.01
N ILE A 73 -9.40 3.62 1.74
CA ILE A 73 -10.15 3.99 2.94
C ILE A 73 -9.19 4.52 4.01
N LEU A 74 -8.04 3.87 4.23
CA LEU A 74 -7.03 4.33 5.19
C LEU A 74 -6.54 5.74 4.85
N LYS A 75 -6.36 6.05 3.56
CA LYS A 75 -5.93 7.36 3.07
C LYS A 75 -6.95 8.47 3.30
N ASN A 76 -8.23 8.13 3.52
CA ASN A 76 -9.25 9.07 4.00
C ASN A 76 -9.08 9.44 5.48
N GLY A 77 -8.13 8.83 6.19
CA GLY A 77 -7.90 9.04 7.61
C GLY A 77 -8.78 8.16 8.50
N MET A 78 -10.01 7.85 8.09
CA MET A 78 -10.91 7.07 8.94
C MET A 78 -10.98 5.60 8.57
N MET A 79 -10.55 4.74 9.49
CA MET A 79 -10.81 3.30 9.44
C MET A 79 -11.70 2.86 10.60
N ILE A 80 -12.82 2.22 10.27
CA ILE A 80 -13.79 1.70 11.26
C ILE A 80 -13.92 0.20 11.04
N SER A 81 -13.76 -0.59 12.11
CA SER A 81 -14.07 -2.02 12.10
C SER A 81 -15.44 -2.26 12.71
N ALA A 82 -16.43 -2.57 11.88
CA ALA A 82 -17.80 -2.86 12.31
C ALA A 82 -17.93 -4.16 13.14
N MET A 83 -16.93 -5.05 13.08
CA MET A 83 -17.01 -6.38 13.70
C MET A 83 -16.89 -6.38 15.23
N TYR A 84 -16.53 -5.26 15.86
CA TYR A 84 -16.22 -5.25 17.29
C TYR A 84 -17.22 -4.54 18.20
N GLY A 85 -18.37 -4.05 17.70
CA GLY A 85 -19.58 -3.70 18.48
C GLY A 85 -19.44 -2.74 19.68
N GLY A 86 -18.23 -2.30 20.02
CA GLY A 86 -17.90 -1.60 21.23
C GLY A 86 -17.54 -0.16 20.90
N ARG A 87 -18.19 0.76 21.60
CA ARG A 87 -17.90 2.21 21.60
C ARG A 87 -16.46 2.57 22.04
N GLY A 88 -15.55 1.60 22.13
CA GLY A 88 -14.17 1.73 22.61
C GLY A 88 -13.08 1.67 21.54
N LEU A 89 -13.39 1.29 20.29
CA LEU A 89 -12.47 1.45 19.17
C LEU A 89 -12.76 2.80 18.52
N GLN A 90 -12.29 3.87 19.15
CA GLN A 90 -12.33 5.18 18.50
C GLN A 90 -11.56 5.08 17.17
N PRO A 91 -12.06 5.71 16.09
CA PRO A 91 -11.29 5.85 14.86
C PRO A 91 -9.98 6.59 15.21
N LYS A 92 -8.90 5.83 15.40
CA LYS A 92 -7.56 6.35 15.59
C LYS A 92 -7.04 6.71 14.21
N CYS A 93 -7.18 7.99 13.93
CA CYS A 93 -6.98 8.60 12.63
C CYS A 93 -5.75 9.50 12.78
N SER A 94 -4.55 8.93 12.67
CA SER A 94 -3.32 9.72 12.50
C SER A 94 -3.37 10.39 11.11
N MET A 95 -3.69 11.68 11.08
CA MET A 95 -3.81 12.44 9.84
C MET A 95 -2.50 13.16 9.48
N PRO A 96 -2.02 13.09 8.22
CA PRO A 96 -2.31 12.10 7.17
C PRO A 96 -1.30 10.94 7.15
N ALA A 97 -1.80 9.71 7.04
CA ALA A 97 -1.00 8.50 6.87
C ALA A 97 -0.30 8.46 5.49
N HIS A 98 1.02 8.32 5.48
CA HIS A 98 1.80 8.10 4.27
C HIS A 98 1.78 6.62 3.88
N ILE A 99 1.13 6.30 2.76
CA ILE A 99 1.01 4.91 2.28
C ILE A 99 1.92 4.70 1.07
N PHE A 100 2.85 3.75 1.19
CA PHE A 100 3.72 3.32 0.10
C PHE A 100 3.36 1.89 -0.33
N ILE A 101 3.11 1.71 -1.63
CA ILE A 101 2.83 0.40 -2.21
C ILE A 101 3.97 0.06 -3.17
N CYS A 102 4.61 -1.08 -2.95
CA CYS A 102 5.56 -1.66 -3.89
C CYS A 102 4.95 -2.88 -4.57
N ALA A 103 5.14 -2.97 -5.88
CA ALA A 103 4.71 -4.10 -6.69
C ALA A 103 5.73 -4.38 -7.79
N SER A 104 5.76 -5.62 -8.26
CA SER A 104 6.54 -6.02 -9.46
C SER A 104 5.71 -5.97 -10.74
N PHE A 105 4.45 -5.55 -10.64
CA PHE A 105 3.50 -5.34 -11.73
C PHE A 105 2.78 -4.02 -11.48
N ILE A 106 2.15 -3.46 -12.50
CA ILE A 106 1.27 -2.30 -12.34
C ILE A 106 -0.10 -2.84 -11.93
N PRO A 107 -0.57 -2.61 -10.68
CA PRO A 107 -1.93 -2.97 -10.30
C PRO A 107 -2.94 -2.19 -11.16
N ASP A 108 -4.17 -2.69 -11.27
CA ASP A 108 -5.22 -2.00 -12.03
C ASP A 108 -5.44 -0.59 -11.47
N THR A 109 -5.01 0.42 -12.24
CA THR A 109 -5.04 1.83 -11.83
C THR A 109 -6.46 2.37 -11.75
N LYS A 110 -7.44 1.69 -12.36
CA LYS A 110 -8.86 2.05 -12.25
C LYS A 110 -9.40 1.89 -10.83
N LEU A 111 -8.70 1.14 -9.97
CA LEU A 111 -9.05 0.96 -8.56
C LEU A 111 -8.46 2.05 -7.66
N LEU A 112 -7.59 2.91 -8.19
CA LEU A 112 -6.92 3.99 -7.47
C LEU A 112 -7.54 5.32 -7.88
N SER A 113 -7.78 6.19 -6.91
CA SER A 113 -8.20 7.58 -7.19
C SER A 113 -7.00 8.34 -7.76
N PRO A 114 -7.02 8.80 -9.03
CA PRO A 114 -5.82 9.33 -9.69
C PRO A 114 -5.23 10.58 -9.02
N ASP A 115 -6.07 11.37 -8.35
CA ASP A 115 -5.70 12.57 -7.60
C ASP A 115 -4.93 12.26 -6.29
N ARG A 116 -4.99 11.01 -5.83
CA ARG A 116 -4.43 10.61 -4.54
C ARG A 116 -3.08 9.94 -4.65
N TRP A 117 -2.77 9.29 -5.76
CA TRP A 117 -1.62 8.40 -5.87
C TRP A 117 -0.58 8.92 -6.84
N TYR A 118 0.67 8.92 -6.39
CA TYR A 118 1.82 9.09 -7.26
C TYR A 118 2.33 7.72 -7.66
N ILE A 119 2.37 7.46 -8.97
CA ILE A 119 2.88 6.21 -9.53
C ILE A 119 4.29 6.44 -10.03
N TYR A 120 5.23 5.70 -9.44
CA TYR A 120 6.63 5.71 -9.82
C TYR A 120 7.00 4.38 -10.46
N CYS A 121 7.68 4.44 -11.60
CA CYS A 121 8.33 3.28 -12.19
C CYS A 121 9.83 3.38 -11.92
N VAL A 122 10.40 2.34 -11.32
CA VAL A 122 11.85 2.22 -11.17
C VAL A 122 12.33 1.35 -12.32
N ASP A 123 13.18 1.88 -13.19
CA ASP A 123 13.91 1.10 -14.19
C ASP A 123 15.42 1.12 -13.86
N ASN A 124 16.16 0.07 -14.24
CA ASN A 124 17.61 -0.06 -13.91
C ASN A 124 18.49 1.07 -14.51
N THR A 125 17.95 1.92 -15.37
CA THR A 125 18.63 3.10 -15.92
C THR A 125 18.54 4.33 -14.99
N ASP A 126 17.69 4.30 -13.97
CA ASP A 126 17.41 5.46 -13.10
C ASP A 126 18.36 5.61 -11.91
N VAL A 127 19.32 4.70 -11.72
CA VAL A 127 20.37 4.87 -10.70
C VAL A 127 21.24 6.12 -11.00
N GLN A 128 21.11 6.70 -12.20
CA GLN A 128 21.79 7.92 -12.62
C GLN A 128 20.86 9.10 -12.98
N LYS A 129 19.53 8.99 -12.87
CA LYS A 129 18.59 10.09 -13.26
C LYS A 129 17.45 10.26 -12.26
N PRO A 130 17.00 11.52 -12.00
CA PRO A 130 15.89 11.77 -11.10
C PRO A 130 14.59 11.13 -11.60
N MET A 131 13.85 10.54 -10.67
CA MET A 131 12.60 9.78 -10.87
C MET A 131 11.58 10.60 -11.68
N ARG A 132 11.05 10.03 -12.78
CA ARG A 132 10.01 10.68 -13.59
C ARG A 132 8.62 10.28 -13.10
N LEU A 133 7.75 11.26 -12.87
CA LEU A 133 6.30 11.02 -12.73
C LEU A 133 5.75 10.51 -14.06
N MET A 134 5.09 9.35 -14.05
CA MET A 134 4.31 8.92 -15.20
C MET A 134 2.97 9.66 -15.20
N HIS A 135 2.76 10.51 -16.22
CA HIS A 135 1.43 10.98 -16.58
C HIS A 135 0.75 9.92 -17.45
N ASP A 136 -0.51 9.63 -17.16
CA ASP A 136 -1.33 8.65 -17.86
C ASP A 136 -1.27 8.86 -19.39
N HIS A 137 -0.83 7.84 -20.12
CA HIS A 137 -1.01 7.79 -21.55
C HIS A 137 -2.50 7.60 -21.84
N LYS A 138 -3.18 8.69 -22.23
CA LYS A 138 -4.46 8.59 -22.94
C LYS A 138 -4.24 7.77 -24.21
N SER A 139 -4.70 6.53 -24.22
CA SER A 139 -4.89 5.76 -25.45
C SER A 139 -5.93 6.48 -26.31
N LYS A 140 -5.53 6.75 -27.56
CA LYS A 140 -6.44 7.05 -28.67
C LYS A 140 -7.27 5.82 -29.00
#